data_AF-A0A540LWB3-F1
#
_entry.id   AF-A0A540LWB3-F1
#
_cell.length_a   1.000
_cell.length_b   1.000
_cell.length_c   1.000
_cell.angle_alpha   90.00
_cell.angle_beta   90.00
_cell.angle_gamma   90.00
#
_symmetry.space_group_name_H-M   'P 1'
#
loop_
_entity.id
_entity.type
_entity.pdbx_description
1 polymer ?
#
loop_
_entity_poly.entity_id
_entity_poly.type
_entity_poly.pdbx_seq_one_letter_code
_entity_poly.pdbx_strand_id
1 'polypeptide(L)'
;MVAASKLSSCIAMAVAAASMPALSNRAYADSPFRFNPFSYSSPSSPPPSAAPADQSPNAKSEPQAEETRGSGFDPEALERGAKALREINSSKLSKQVFSLMRSQEKSRLTELEAEKAHFEAIQAQNDLERSKNMAEEQLNILQQEAQAKAQMLRMEDEHARNRMKMDHEKQRQNNAEMLRMQEESNIRKERARLATEAQKQEQQRQTEREKHELELKNIEAEAIANAKGRAHEAKLNAELNRNMLLDQMNGEKEKWLAAINTTFSHIEGGIRTLLTDRNKLVMTVGGATAVAAGVYTTREGSRVIWGYVNRLLGQPSLIRESSIARFPGSEMLSLAKNKVLNYSTGSSQGKNGLANIILHPSLQSRIEHLARATANTKAHQAPFRNMMFYGPPGTGKTMVAREIARKSVLH
;
A
#
# COMPACT_ATOMS: atom_id res chain seq x y z
N MET A 1 -50.70 14.09 -37.45
CA MET A 1 -50.29 13.22 -38.58
C MET A 1 -49.33 12.19 -38.01
N VAL A 2 -49.83 11.10 -37.42
CA VAL A 2 -50.32 9.86 -38.07
C VAL A 2 -49.18 9.07 -38.71
N ALA A 3 -48.94 7.91 -38.09
CA ALA A 3 -47.96 6.88 -38.41
C ALA A 3 -48.35 6.00 -39.61
N ALA A 4 -47.36 5.35 -40.22
CA ALA A 4 -47.44 4.12 -41.02
C ALA A 4 -45.98 3.60 -41.16
N SER A 5 -45.61 2.32 -41.14
CA SER A 5 -46.27 1.03 -41.45
C SER A 5 -45.38 -0.10 -40.88
N LYS A 6 -45.89 -1.05 -40.08
CA LYS A 6 -46.36 -2.42 -40.46
C LYS A 6 -45.28 -3.27 -41.17
N LEU A 7 -44.85 -4.45 -40.69
CA LEU A 7 -45.53 -5.76 -40.61
C LEU A 7 -44.76 -6.63 -39.57
N SER A 8 -45.29 -7.35 -38.57
CA SER A 8 -46.36 -8.35 -38.45
C SER A 8 -46.11 -9.68 -39.19
N SER A 9 -45.70 -10.72 -38.45
CA SER A 9 -46.28 -12.06 -38.57
C SER A 9 -46.15 -12.82 -37.24
N CYS A 10 -47.30 -13.11 -36.65
CA CYS A 10 -47.50 -13.94 -35.46
C CYS A 10 -47.50 -15.43 -35.84
N ILE A 11 -46.95 -16.28 -34.97
CA ILE A 11 -47.47 -17.64 -34.74
C ILE A 11 -47.61 -17.84 -33.23
N ALA A 12 -48.88 -17.88 -32.82
CA ALA A 12 -49.47 -18.42 -31.59
C ALA A 12 -49.27 -19.96 -31.52
N MET A 13 -49.43 -20.74 -30.45
CA MET A 13 -49.81 -20.64 -29.03
C MET A 13 -49.74 -22.10 -28.52
N ALA A 14 -49.40 -22.32 -27.24
CA ALA A 14 -49.93 -23.40 -26.36
C ALA A 14 -49.06 -23.41 -25.07
N VAL A 15 -49.42 -22.71 -23.99
CA VAL A 15 -50.46 -22.96 -22.96
C VAL A 15 -50.13 -24.10 -22.00
N ALA A 16 -49.80 -23.72 -20.75
CA ALA A 16 -50.31 -24.23 -19.46
C ALA A 16 -49.23 -23.94 -18.38
N ALA A 17 -49.27 -22.86 -17.59
CA ALA A 17 -50.25 -22.39 -16.60
C ALA A 17 -50.32 -23.23 -15.31
N ALA A 18 -50.10 -22.51 -14.19
CA ALA A 18 -50.49 -22.79 -12.80
C ALA A 18 -49.62 -23.81 -12.04
N SER A 19 -49.32 -23.66 -10.75
CA SER A 19 -49.46 -22.60 -9.75
C SER A 19 -48.87 -23.20 -8.46
N MET A 20 -48.25 -22.39 -7.61
CA MET A 20 -47.81 -22.82 -6.27
C MET A 20 -48.99 -23.30 -5.40
N PRO A 21 -48.70 -24.06 -4.33
CA PRO A 21 -49.01 -23.47 -3.02
C PRO A 21 -47.95 -23.76 -1.93
N ALA A 22 -47.88 -22.82 -0.99
CA ALA A 22 -47.33 -23.02 0.35
C ALA A 22 -48.40 -23.63 1.27
N LEU A 23 -48.02 -24.57 2.14
CA LEU A 23 -48.27 -24.58 3.60
C LEU A 23 -48.16 -26.00 4.22
N SER A 24 -47.45 -26.02 5.35
CA SER A 24 -47.57 -26.82 6.59
C SER A 24 -48.13 -28.26 6.65
N ASN A 25 -47.46 -29.00 7.56
CA ASN A 25 -47.91 -30.09 8.45
C ASN A 25 -47.86 -31.57 7.98
N ARG A 26 -46.95 -32.29 8.67
CA ARG A 26 -47.23 -33.44 9.56
C ARG A 26 -47.67 -34.79 8.94
N ALA A 27 -46.89 -35.81 9.34
CA ALA A 27 -47.26 -37.18 9.73
C ALA A 27 -47.14 -38.39 8.76
N TYR A 28 -46.42 -39.40 9.28
CA TYR A 28 -46.54 -40.87 9.18
C TYR A 28 -46.20 -41.63 7.89
N ALA A 29 -45.19 -42.50 8.00
CA ALA A 29 -45.21 -43.86 7.48
C ALA A 29 -44.52 -44.81 8.49
N ASP A 30 -45.35 -45.56 9.21
CA ASP A 30 -45.11 -46.89 9.78
C ASP A 30 -44.80 -47.88 8.64
N SER A 31 -44.05 -48.99 8.73
CA SER A 31 -43.74 -49.98 9.78
C SER A 31 -42.84 -51.06 9.10
N PRO A 32 -42.53 -52.24 9.67
CA PRO A 32 -42.00 -52.56 11.01
C PRO A 32 -40.78 -53.51 10.91
N PHE A 33 -39.72 -53.35 11.71
CA PHE A 33 -38.95 -54.51 12.21
C PHE A 33 -38.35 -54.20 13.57
N ARG A 34 -38.72 -55.05 14.54
CA ARG A 34 -38.38 -55.01 15.95
C ARG A 34 -36.99 -55.58 16.18
N PHE A 35 -36.10 -54.87 16.87
CA PHE A 35 -35.13 -55.45 17.80
C PHE A 35 -34.76 -54.38 18.84
N ASN A 36 -34.89 -54.74 20.12
CA ASN A 36 -34.60 -53.94 21.30
C ASN A 36 -33.54 -54.71 22.11
N PRO A 37 -32.45 -54.05 22.58
CA PRO A 37 -32.19 -54.12 24.01
C PRO A 37 -31.45 -52.88 24.53
N PHE A 38 -32.17 -51.93 25.13
CA PHE A 38 -31.64 -51.17 26.27
C PHE A 38 -32.79 -50.86 27.24
N SER A 39 -32.67 -51.44 28.44
CA SER A 39 -33.61 -51.34 29.55
C SER A 39 -33.34 -50.05 30.34
N TYR A 40 -34.34 -49.17 30.45
CA TYR A 40 -34.44 -48.16 31.52
C TYR A 40 -35.82 -48.28 32.16
N SER A 41 -35.81 -48.59 33.46
CA SER A 41 -37.00 -48.76 34.32
C SER A 41 -37.49 -47.43 34.90
N SER A 42 -38.81 -47.30 34.96
CA SER A 42 -39.59 -46.15 35.44
C SER A 42 -39.43 -45.83 36.94
N PRO A 43 -39.79 -44.61 37.39
CA PRO A 43 -39.77 -44.23 38.79
C PRO A 43 -41.13 -44.48 39.47
N SER A 44 -41.10 -45.12 40.63
CA SER A 44 -42.18 -45.14 41.63
C SER A 44 -41.60 -44.89 43.02
N SER A 45 -42.34 -44.15 43.83
CA SER A 45 -42.02 -43.62 45.15
C SER A 45 -41.89 -44.70 46.27
N PRO A 46 -41.56 -44.31 47.53
CA PRO A 46 -40.36 -44.68 48.29
C PRO A 46 -40.54 -45.90 49.22
N PRO A 47 -39.44 -46.49 49.76
CA PRO A 47 -39.54 -47.43 50.89
C PRO A 47 -38.79 -46.96 52.17
N PRO A 48 -39.10 -47.59 53.32
CA PRO A 48 -38.66 -47.18 54.65
C PRO A 48 -37.26 -47.70 55.00
N SER A 49 -36.58 -46.97 55.88
CA SER A 49 -35.31 -47.37 56.50
C SER A 49 -35.57 -48.31 57.68
N ALA A 50 -35.07 -49.54 57.59
CA ALA A 50 -34.85 -50.45 58.72
C ALA A 50 -33.34 -50.74 58.83
N ALA A 51 -32.86 -50.70 60.07
CA ALA A 51 -31.47 -50.86 60.48
C ALA A 51 -30.92 -52.29 60.26
N PRO A 52 -29.59 -52.48 60.31
CA PRO A 52 -28.97 -53.75 60.67
C PRO A 52 -28.42 -53.74 62.11
N ALA A 53 -28.80 -54.76 62.89
CA ALA A 53 -27.95 -55.36 63.94
C ALA A 53 -26.90 -56.25 63.23
N ASP A 54 -25.72 -56.58 63.76
CA ASP A 54 -25.42 -57.07 65.10
C ASP A 54 -23.89 -57.22 65.28
N GLN A 55 -23.36 -57.06 66.50
CA GLN A 55 -22.38 -57.96 67.18
C GLN A 55 -21.68 -57.28 68.37
N SER A 56 -21.83 -57.94 69.52
CA SER A 56 -21.41 -57.60 70.89
C SER A 56 -19.89 -57.74 71.14
N PRO A 57 -19.37 -57.40 72.34
CA PRO A 57 -19.37 -58.38 73.44
C PRO A 57 -19.68 -57.82 74.85
N ASN A 58 -20.62 -58.51 75.50
CA ASN A 58 -20.49 -59.16 76.81
C ASN A 58 -19.75 -58.44 77.96
N ALA A 59 -20.47 -58.09 79.04
CA ALA A 59 -20.17 -58.57 80.39
C ALA A 59 -21.23 -58.13 81.44
N LYS A 60 -21.95 -59.14 81.96
CA LYS A 60 -22.37 -59.35 83.36
C LYS A 60 -23.00 -58.19 84.15
N SER A 61 -24.29 -58.35 84.48
CA SER A 61 -24.72 -58.65 85.86
C SER A 61 -26.25 -58.85 85.95
N GLU A 62 -26.63 -60.11 86.19
CA GLU A 62 -27.64 -60.65 87.11
C GLU A 62 -29.01 -59.98 87.39
N PRO A 63 -30.02 -60.80 87.75
CA PRO A 63 -31.41 -60.54 87.47
C PRO A 63 -32.11 -59.91 88.69
N GLN A 64 -32.91 -58.88 88.46
CA GLN A 64 -34.03 -58.60 89.35
C GLN A 64 -35.29 -58.43 88.55
N ALA A 65 -36.18 -59.38 88.81
CA ALA A 65 -37.63 -59.35 88.73
C ALA A 65 -38.24 -58.52 87.59
N GLU A 66 -38.84 -59.25 86.66
CA GLU A 66 -40.01 -58.78 85.95
C GLU A 66 -40.97 -58.07 86.93
N GLU A 67 -41.08 -56.75 86.79
CA GLU A 67 -42.31 -56.05 87.17
C GLU A 67 -42.94 -55.47 85.91
N THR A 68 -43.96 -56.21 85.47
CA THR A 68 -45.17 -55.73 84.82
C THR A 68 -45.21 -54.24 84.48
N ARG A 69 -45.30 -53.97 83.17
CA ARG A 69 -46.01 -52.79 82.66
C ARG A 69 -47.38 -52.72 83.31
N GLY A 70 -47.59 -51.76 84.20
CA GLY A 70 -48.90 -51.52 84.77
C GLY A 70 -48.83 -50.65 86.01
N SER A 71 -49.05 -49.35 85.82
CA SER A 71 -49.36 -48.38 86.86
C SER A 71 -48.26 -48.21 87.92
N GLY A 72 -47.53 -47.08 87.87
CA GLY A 72 -46.66 -46.62 88.96
C GLY A 72 -47.45 -46.21 90.21
N PHE A 73 -48.30 -47.10 90.70
CA PHE A 73 -49.21 -46.90 91.80
C PHE A 73 -48.83 -47.87 92.91
N ASP A 74 -48.03 -47.36 93.84
CA ASP A 74 -47.61 -48.10 95.03
C ASP A 74 -48.72 -48.04 96.08
N PRO A 75 -49.48 -49.14 96.31
CA PRO A 75 -50.61 -49.14 97.25
C PRO A 75 -50.15 -48.90 98.69
N GLU A 76 -48.93 -49.33 99.05
CA GLU A 76 -48.33 -49.05 100.36
C GLU A 76 -47.97 -47.57 100.55
N ALA A 77 -47.47 -46.90 99.51
CA ALA A 77 -47.19 -45.46 99.56
C ALA A 77 -48.49 -44.65 99.71
N LEU A 78 -49.56 -45.11 99.05
CA LEU A 78 -50.90 -44.54 99.21
C LEU A 78 -51.45 -44.75 100.62
N GLU A 79 -51.32 -45.95 101.20
CA GLU A 79 -51.77 -46.23 102.58
C GLU A 79 -50.99 -45.41 103.62
N ARG A 80 -49.66 -45.29 103.45
CA ARG A 80 -48.81 -44.41 104.28
C ARG A 80 -49.20 -42.95 104.13
N GLY A 81 -49.46 -42.48 102.91
CA GLY A 81 -49.95 -41.13 102.63
C GLY A 81 -51.31 -40.85 103.27
N ALA A 82 -52.24 -41.81 103.22
CA ALA A 82 -53.56 -41.69 103.83
C ALA A 82 -53.50 -41.61 105.36
N LYS A 83 -52.65 -42.42 106.01
CA LYS A 83 -52.37 -42.34 107.45
C LYS A 83 -51.76 -40.98 107.82
N ALA A 84 -50.75 -40.51 107.09
CA ALA A 84 -50.12 -39.21 107.31
C ALA A 84 -51.09 -38.02 107.15
N LEU A 85 -51.98 -38.06 106.14
CA LEU A 85 -53.01 -37.03 105.95
C LEU A 85 -54.02 -36.98 107.11
N ARG A 86 -54.39 -38.14 107.67
CA ARG A 86 -55.31 -38.23 108.82
C ARG A 86 -54.69 -37.63 110.08
N GLU A 87 -53.41 -37.89 110.32
CA GLU A 87 -52.65 -37.30 111.42
C GLU A 87 -52.49 -35.79 111.29
N ILE A 88 -52.13 -35.29 110.09
CA ILE A 88 -52.00 -33.86 109.79
C ILE A 88 -53.33 -33.12 110.05
N ASN A 89 -54.46 -33.70 109.65
CA ASN A 89 -55.78 -33.08 109.83
C ASN A 89 -56.21 -32.97 111.31
N SER A 90 -55.76 -33.89 112.16
CA SER A 90 -56.04 -33.85 113.61
C SER A 90 -55.23 -32.80 114.37
N SER A 91 -54.18 -32.24 113.76
CA SER A 91 -53.29 -31.25 114.39
C SER A 91 -53.87 -29.83 114.36
N LYS A 92 -53.55 -29.01 115.39
CA LYS A 92 -54.01 -27.61 115.49
C LYS A 92 -53.48 -26.69 114.37
N LEU A 93 -52.39 -27.09 113.68
CA LEU A 93 -51.71 -26.30 112.64
C LEU A 93 -51.92 -26.85 111.21
N SER A 94 -52.87 -27.75 111.01
CA SER A 94 -53.15 -28.42 109.73
C SER A 94 -53.24 -27.48 108.53
N LYS A 95 -53.90 -26.32 108.69
CA LYS A 95 -54.05 -25.30 107.65
C LYS A 95 -52.72 -24.73 107.14
N GLN A 96 -51.74 -24.52 108.03
CA GLN A 96 -50.43 -24.00 107.65
C GLN A 96 -49.60 -25.06 106.90
N VAL A 97 -49.66 -26.31 107.35
CA VAL A 97 -49.00 -27.44 106.67
C VAL A 97 -49.53 -27.63 105.25
N PHE A 98 -50.85 -27.60 105.05
CA PHE A 98 -51.44 -27.67 103.71
C PHE A 98 -51.06 -26.48 102.83
N SER A 99 -50.91 -25.28 103.40
CA SER A 99 -50.44 -24.11 102.63
C SER A 99 -48.99 -24.27 102.17
N LEU A 100 -48.13 -24.83 103.03
CA LEU A 100 -46.72 -25.09 102.73
C LEU A 100 -46.60 -26.21 101.68
N MET A 101 -47.33 -27.31 101.85
CA MET A 101 -47.40 -28.40 100.87
C MET A 101 -47.91 -27.89 99.51
N ARG A 102 -48.92 -27.01 99.50
CA ARG A 102 -49.42 -26.39 98.26
C ARG A 102 -48.40 -25.45 97.62
N SER A 103 -47.59 -24.74 98.41
CA SER A 103 -46.50 -23.91 97.87
C SER A 103 -45.35 -24.75 97.29
N GLN A 104 -44.96 -25.85 97.96
CA GLN A 104 -43.93 -26.76 97.47
C GLN A 104 -44.37 -27.46 96.18
N GLU A 105 -45.63 -27.91 96.10
CA GLU A 105 -46.15 -28.53 94.89
C GLU A 105 -46.21 -27.54 93.73
N LYS A 106 -46.57 -26.27 94.00
CA LYS A 106 -46.48 -25.21 92.98
C LYS A 106 -45.05 -25.00 92.50
N SER A 107 -44.06 -24.96 93.39
CA SER A 107 -42.65 -24.84 93.00
C SER A 107 -42.21 -26.01 92.12
N ARG A 108 -42.60 -27.24 92.47
CA ARG A 108 -42.30 -28.43 91.68
C ARG A 108 -42.96 -28.40 90.30
N LEU A 109 -44.21 -27.94 90.19
CA LEU A 109 -44.86 -27.75 88.91
C LEU A 109 -44.15 -26.70 88.06
N THR A 110 -43.72 -25.59 88.65
CA THR A 110 -42.96 -24.57 87.92
C THR A 110 -41.59 -25.06 87.46
N GLU A 111 -40.92 -25.93 88.22
CA GLU A 111 -39.67 -26.58 87.81
C GLU A 111 -39.90 -27.54 86.64
N LEU A 112 -40.95 -28.37 86.69
CA LEU A 112 -41.31 -29.26 85.59
C LEU A 112 -41.73 -28.49 84.34
N GLU A 113 -42.43 -27.36 84.48
CA GLU A 113 -42.76 -26.46 83.38
C GLU A 113 -41.49 -25.82 82.79
N ALA A 114 -40.53 -25.40 83.62
CA ALA A 114 -39.26 -24.87 83.18
C ALA A 114 -38.41 -25.93 82.44
N GLU A 115 -38.38 -27.17 82.94
CA GLU A 115 -37.70 -28.28 82.27
C GLU A 115 -38.34 -28.58 80.90
N LYS A 116 -39.67 -28.65 80.82
CA LYS A 116 -40.38 -28.82 79.55
C LYS A 116 -40.06 -27.69 78.57
N ALA A 117 -40.11 -26.44 79.01
CA ALA A 117 -39.76 -25.29 78.18
C ALA A 117 -38.29 -25.34 77.71
N HIS A 118 -37.38 -25.83 78.55
CA HIS A 118 -35.98 -26.01 78.19
C HIS A 118 -35.80 -27.10 77.12
N PHE A 119 -36.48 -28.23 77.26
CA PHE A 119 -36.47 -29.28 76.24
C PHE A 119 -37.07 -28.81 74.91
N GLU A 120 -38.19 -28.07 74.95
CA GLU A 120 -38.78 -27.47 73.75
C GLU A 120 -37.85 -26.44 73.09
N ALA A 121 -37.15 -25.62 73.89
CA ALA A 121 -36.15 -24.69 73.38
C ALA A 121 -34.98 -25.41 72.69
N ILE A 122 -34.48 -26.51 73.28
CA ILE A 122 -33.43 -27.35 72.67
C ILE A 122 -33.93 -27.96 71.36
N GLN A 123 -35.16 -28.48 71.32
CA GLN A 123 -35.73 -29.05 70.11
C GLN A 123 -35.86 -27.99 69.01
N ALA A 124 -36.38 -26.81 69.34
CA ALA A 124 -36.48 -25.69 68.42
C ALA A 124 -35.10 -25.24 67.89
N GLN A 125 -34.06 -25.21 68.74
CA GLN A 125 -32.69 -24.91 68.31
C GLN A 125 -32.14 -25.94 67.33
N ASN A 126 -32.33 -27.24 67.62
CA ASN A 126 -31.89 -28.31 66.73
C ASN A 126 -32.61 -28.27 65.36
N ASP A 127 -33.90 -27.96 65.34
CA ASP A 127 -34.64 -27.84 64.08
C ASP A 127 -34.23 -26.60 63.28
N LEU A 128 -33.92 -25.48 63.96
CA LEU A 128 -33.32 -24.31 63.32
C LEU A 128 -31.95 -24.63 62.73
N GLU A 129 -31.08 -25.33 63.45
CA GLU A 129 -29.77 -25.75 62.95
C GLU A 129 -29.88 -26.68 61.74
N ARG A 130 -30.78 -27.66 61.79
CA ARG A 130 -31.08 -28.52 60.61
C ARG A 130 -31.52 -27.69 59.41
N SER A 131 -32.43 -26.73 59.63
CA SER A 131 -32.90 -25.87 58.54
C SER A 131 -31.78 -25.00 57.94
N LYS A 132 -30.87 -24.50 58.78
CA LYS A 132 -29.70 -23.73 58.35
C LYS A 132 -28.73 -24.59 57.56
N ASN A 133 -28.37 -25.76 58.08
CA ASN A 133 -27.44 -26.68 57.41
C ASN A 133 -27.99 -27.10 56.04
N MET A 134 -29.28 -27.43 55.95
CA MET A 134 -29.92 -27.74 54.67
C MET A 134 -29.89 -26.57 53.69
N ALA A 135 -30.12 -25.34 54.16
CA ALA A 135 -30.05 -24.15 53.31
C ALA A 135 -28.62 -23.86 52.84
N GLU A 136 -27.62 -24.03 53.71
CA GLU A 136 -26.20 -23.88 53.36
C GLU A 136 -25.75 -24.93 52.35
N GLU A 137 -26.18 -26.18 52.49
CA GLU A 137 -25.93 -27.24 51.50
C GLU A 137 -26.55 -26.90 50.14
N GLN A 138 -27.78 -26.39 50.11
CA GLN A 138 -28.42 -25.95 48.87
C GLN A 138 -27.65 -24.80 48.19
N LEU A 139 -27.18 -23.82 48.96
CA LEU A 139 -26.37 -22.73 48.44
C LEU A 139 -25.03 -23.24 47.88
N ASN A 140 -24.39 -24.18 48.58
CA ASN A 140 -23.14 -24.78 48.14
C ASN A 140 -23.32 -25.58 46.84
N ILE A 141 -24.40 -26.36 46.71
CA ILE A 141 -24.73 -27.09 45.48
C ILE A 141 -24.96 -26.11 44.32
N LEU A 142 -25.76 -25.07 44.54
CA LEU A 142 -26.03 -24.06 43.52
C LEU A 142 -24.76 -23.33 43.09
N GLN A 143 -23.85 -23.04 44.04
CA GLN A 143 -22.55 -22.45 43.73
C GLN A 143 -21.69 -23.40 42.89
N GLN A 144 -21.63 -24.69 43.21
CA GLN A 144 -20.89 -25.68 42.42
C GLN A 144 -21.48 -25.83 41.02
N GLU A 145 -22.80 -25.86 40.88
CA GLU A 145 -23.47 -25.90 39.59
C GLU A 145 -23.16 -24.65 38.76
N ALA A 146 -23.20 -23.47 39.37
CA ALA A 146 -22.85 -22.22 38.72
C ALA A 146 -21.39 -22.21 38.25
N GLN A 147 -20.46 -22.74 39.05
CA GLN A 147 -19.05 -22.87 38.67
C GLN A 147 -18.86 -23.87 37.52
N ALA A 148 -19.49 -25.05 37.57
CA ALA A 148 -19.41 -26.04 36.51
C ALA A 148 -19.98 -25.49 35.19
N LYS A 149 -21.12 -24.81 35.26
CA LYS A 149 -21.74 -24.15 34.11
C LYS A 149 -20.85 -23.06 33.54
N ALA A 150 -20.23 -22.24 34.40
CA ALA A 150 -19.29 -21.21 33.96
C ALA A 150 -18.05 -21.81 33.28
N GLN A 151 -17.54 -22.96 33.74
CA GLN A 151 -16.43 -23.67 33.08
C GLN A 151 -16.85 -24.19 31.70
N MET A 152 -18.02 -24.82 31.59
CA MET A 152 -18.52 -25.30 30.30
C MET A 152 -18.70 -24.17 29.28
N LEU A 153 -19.30 -23.05 29.70
CA LEU A 153 -19.45 -21.86 28.85
C LEU A 153 -18.11 -21.31 28.35
N ARG A 154 -17.08 -21.28 29.21
CA ARG A 154 -15.73 -20.83 28.81
C ARG A 154 -15.13 -21.75 27.75
N MET A 155 -15.24 -23.07 27.93
CA MET A 155 -14.74 -24.04 26.96
C MET A 155 -15.49 -23.94 25.63
N GLU A 156 -16.82 -23.76 25.67
CA GLU A 156 -17.64 -23.56 24.49
C GLU A 156 -17.23 -22.28 23.73
N ASP A 157 -17.03 -21.17 24.44
CA ASP A 157 -16.52 -19.92 23.88
C ASP A 157 -15.12 -20.09 23.26
N GLU A 158 -14.22 -20.84 23.91
CA GLU A 158 -12.89 -21.14 23.37
C GLU A 158 -12.98 -21.97 22.08
N HIS A 159 -13.83 -23.00 22.06
CA HIS A 159 -14.07 -23.78 20.85
C HIS A 159 -14.70 -22.94 19.74
N ALA A 160 -15.67 -22.08 20.06
CA ALA A 160 -16.29 -21.17 19.10
C ALA A 160 -15.27 -20.18 18.51
N ARG A 161 -14.41 -19.59 19.34
CA ARG A 161 -13.32 -18.71 18.90
C ARG A 161 -12.33 -19.45 18.01
N ASN A 162 -12.00 -20.70 18.34
CA ASN A 162 -11.11 -21.50 17.52
C ASN A 162 -11.73 -21.85 16.15
N ARG A 163 -13.03 -22.17 16.10
CA ARG A 163 -13.75 -22.35 14.82
C ARG A 163 -13.71 -21.09 13.96
N MET A 164 -14.02 -19.93 14.55
CA MET A 164 -13.95 -18.65 13.84
C MET A 164 -12.53 -18.34 13.33
N LYS A 165 -11.48 -18.60 14.13
CA LYS A 165 -10.08 -18.41 13.70
C LYS A 165 -9.74 -19.30 12.50
N MET A 166 -10.12 -20.58 12.55
CA MET A 166 -9.89 -21.52 11.45
C MET A 166 -10.64 -21.11 10.18
N ASP A 167 -11.89 -20.67 10.32
CA ASP A 167 -12.69 -20.20 9.18
C ASP A 167 -12.10 -18.94 8.56
N HIS A 168 -11.67 -17.97 9.38
CA HIS A 168 -10.99 -16.77 8.90
C HIS A 168 -9.63 -17.07 8.26
N GLU A 169 -8.87 -18.02 8.79
CA GLU A 169 -7.62 -18.47 8.17
C GLU A 169 -7.86 -19.12 6.83
N LYS A 170 -8.84 -20.02 6.73
CA LYS A 170 -9.22 -20.67 5.47
C LYS A 170 -9.71 -19.64 4.45
N GLN A 171 -10.50 -18.66 4.88
CA GLN A 171 -10.94 -17.56 4.00
C GLN A 171 -9.76 -16.71 3.51
N ARG A 172 -8.79 -16.41 4.39
CA ARG A 172 -7.55 -15.72 4.00
C ARG A 172 -6.73 -16.53 2.99
N GLN A 173 -6.62 -17.84 3.18
CA GLN A 173 -5.94 -18.73 2.25
C GLN A 173 -6.64 -18.75 0.88
N ASN A 174 -7.96 -18.94 0.85
CA ASN A 174 -8.75 -18.93 -0.38
C ASN A 174 -8.63 -17.59 -1.13
N ASN A 175 -8.68 -16.47 -0.41
CA ASN A 175 -8.50 -15.14 -1.01
C ASN A 175 -7.08 -14.95 -1.56
N ALA A 176 -6.06 -15.40 -0.83
CA ALA A 176 -4.68 -15.33 -1.29
C ALA A 176 -4.43 -16.22 -2.51
N GLU A 177 -5.05 -17.40 -2.57
CA GLU A 177 -4.99 -18.30 -3.72
C GLU A 177 -5.69 -17.69 -4.94
N MET A 178 -6.87 -17.09 -4.76
CA MET A 178 -7.56 -16.35 -5.83
C MET A 178 -6.68 -15.24 -6.40
N LEU A 179 -6.04 -14.44 -5.54
CA LEU A 179 -5.14 -13.37 -5.96
C LEU A 179 -3.91 -13.92 -6.69
N ARG A 180 -3.28 -14.99 -6.18
CA ARG A 180 -2.17 -15.66 -6.89
C ARG A 180 -2.58 -16.16 -8.27
N MET A 181 -3.75 -16.79 -8.39
CA MET A 181 -4.26 -17.26 -9.67
C MET A 181 -4.52 -16.08 -10.63
N GLN A 182 -5.01 -14.95 -10.12
CA GLN A 182 -5.20 -13.74 -10.89
C GLN A 182 -3.88 -13.13 -11.35
N GLU A 183 -2.89 -13.01 -10.46
CA GLU A 183 -1.54 -12.56 -10.77
C GLU A 183 -0.86 -13.45 -11.80
N GLU A 184 -0.92 -14.78 -11.64
CA GLU A 184 -0.39 -15.72 -12.63
C GLU A 184 -1.06 -15.57 -13.98
N SER A 185 -2.39 -15.38 -14.01
CA SER A 185 -3.12 -15.15 -15.25
C SER A 185 -2.68 -13.84 -15.94
N ASN A 186 -2.40 -12.80 -15.15
CA ASN A 186 -1.91 -11.52 -15.66
C ASN A 186 -0.48 -11.64 -16.17
N ILE A 187 0.41 -12.31 -15.43
CA ILE A 187 1.79 -12.59 -15.86
C ILE A 187 1.79 -13.41 -17.16
N ARG A 188 0.92 -14.42 -17.29
CA ARG A 188 0.78 -15.20 -18.53
C ARG A 188 0.34 -14.31 -19.70
N LYS A 189 -0.61 -13.40 -19.48
CA LYS A 189 -1.05 -12.42 -20.50
C LYS A 189 0.05 -11.43 -20.86
N GLU A 190 0.80 -10.92 -19.90
CA GLU A 190 1.92 -10.01 -20.13
C GLU A 190 3.06 -10.69 -20.91
N ARG A 191 3.43 -11.93 -20.53
CA ARG A 191 4.41 -12.72 -21.27
C ARG A 191 3.96 -12.99 -22.70
N ALA A 192 2.68 -13.28 -22.91
CA ALA A 192 2.12 -13.44 -24.25
C ALA A 192 2.21 -12.14 -25.05
N ARG A 193 1.89 -10.98 -24.45
CA ARG A 193 2.06 -9.67 -25.09
C ARG A 193 3.51 -9.39 -25.48
N LEU A 194 4.45 -9.58 -24.55
CA LEU A 194 5.88 -9.40 -24.81
C LEU A 194 6.38 -10.33 -25.92
N ALA A 195 5.95 -11.59 -25.93
CA ALA A 195 6.29 -12.53 -26.99
C ALA A 195 5.73 -12.08 -28.36
N THR A 196 4.49 -11.57 -28.40
CA THR A 196 3.90 -11.05 -29.64
C THR A 196 4.56 -9.75 -30.11
N GLU A 197 4.96 -8.87 -29.19
CA GLU A 197 5.68 -7.64 -29.52
C GLU A 197 7.08 -7.96 -30.05
N ALA A 198 7.79 -8.90 -29.42
CA ALA A 198 9.09 -9.37 -29.89
C ALA A 198 8.98 -10.02 -31.29
N GLN A 199 7.95 -10.84 -31.53
CA GLN A 199 7.71 -11.41 -32.87
C GLN A 199 7.44 -10.33 -33.92
N LYS A 200 6.62 -9.32 -33.59
CA LYS A 200 6.35 -8.20 -34.51
C LYS A 200 7.61 -7.38 -34.80
N GLN A 201 8.42 -7.13 -33.79
CA GLN A 201 9.66 -6.37 -33.94
C GLN A 201 10.66 -7.14 -34.81
N GLU A 202 10.78 -8.46 -34.63
CA GLU A 202 11.65 -9.28 -35.47
C GLU A 202 11.14 -9.32 -36.93
N GLN A 203 9.82 -9.42 -37.13
CA GLN A 203 9.23 -9.30 -38.48
C GLN A 203 9.53 -7.93 -39.11
N GLN A 204 9.36 -6.83 -38.37
CA GLN A 204 9.71 -5.49 -38.87
C GLN A 204 11.19 -5.41 -39.27
N ARG A 205 12.08 -5.89 -38.40
CA ARG A 205 13.52 -5.92 -38.65
C ARG A 205 13.89 -6.78 -39.87
N GLN A 206 13.15 -7.85 -40.14
CA GLN A 206 13.30 -8.66 -41.36
C GLN A 206 12.80 -7.89 -42.58
N THR A 207 11.61 -7.30 -42.53
CA THR A 207 11.07 -6.50 -43.65
C THR A 207 11.93 -5.28 -43.98
N GLU A 208 12.53 -4.63 -42.99
CA GLU A 208 13.46 -3.51 -43.18
C GLU A 208 14.76 -3.98 -43.85
N ARG A 209 15.31 -5.13 -43.42
CA ARG A 209 16.49 -5.72 -44.08
C ARG A 209 16.20 -6.07 -45.54
N GLU A 210 15.06 -6.70 -45.81
CA GLU A 210 14.66 -7.05 -47.17
C GLU A 210 14.45 -5.82 -48.03
N LYS A 211 13.80 -4.77 -47.49
CA LYS A 211 13.64 -3.48 -48.20
C LYS A 211 14.98 -2.85 -48.53
N HIS A 212 15.90 -2.79 -47.58
CA HIS A 212 17.23 -2.23 -47.83
C HIS A 212 18.00 -3.05 -48.86
N GLU A 213 17.90 -4.37 -48.85
CA GLU A 213 18.55 -5.21 -49.87
C GLU A 213 17.96 -4.93 -51.27
N LEU A 214 16.65 -4.77 -51.36
CA LEU A 214 15.97 -4.38 -52.61
C LEU A 214 16.34 -2.96 -53.05
N GLU A 215 16.44 -2.01 -52.13
CA GLU A 215 16.89 -0.64 -52.42
C GLU A 215 18.31 -0.63 -52.97
N LEU A 216 19.23 -1.39 -52.37
CA LEU A 216 20.61 -1.52 -52.87
C LEU A 216 20.64 -2.12 -54.28
N LYS A 217 19.86 -3.18 -54.53
CA LYS A 217 19.73 -3.78 -55.88
C LYS A 217 19.16 -2.78 -56.89
N ASN A 218 18.18 -1.99 -56.49
CA ASN A 218 17.59 -0.96 -57.34
C ASN A 218 18.60 0.16 -57.64
N ILE A 219 19.33 0.66 -56.64
CA ILE A 219 20.37 1.68 -56.82
C ILE A 219 21.48 1.16 -57.72
N GLU A 220 21.89 -0.10 -57.56
CA GLU A 220 22.90 -0.73 -58.42
C GLU A 220 22.39 -0.85 -59.87
N ALA A 221 21.17 -1.35 -60.07
CA ALA A 221 20.56 -1.45 -61.40
C ALA A 221 20.39 -0.08 -62.06
N GLU A 222 19.94 0.93 -61.30
CA GLU A 222 19.80 2.31 -61.75
C GLU A 222 21.16 2.93 -62.08
N ALA A 223 22.18 2.74 -61.25
CA ALA A 223 23.52 3.24 -61.51
C ALA A 223 24.11 2.64 -62.78
N ILE A 224 23.94 1.33 -63.00
CA ILE A 224 24.38 0.65 -64.22
C ILE A 224 23.60 1.16 -65.44
N ALA A 225 22.28 1.33 -65.33
CA ALA A 225 21.43 1.85 -66.41
C ALA A 225 21.80 3.30 -66.75
N ASN A 226 21.95 4.17 -65.75
CA ASN A 226 22.35 5.57 -65.93
C ASN A 226 23.78 5.68 -66.45
N ALA A 227 24.71 4.83 -66.01
CA ALA A 227 26.07 4.79 -66.56
C ALA A 227 26.06 4.37 -68.04
N LYS A 228 25.25 3.37 -68.42
CA LYS A 228 25.07 2.97 -69.82
C LYS A 228 24.39 4.08 -70.64
N GLY A 229 23.37 4.74 -70.08
CA GLY A 229 22.68 5.88 -70.71
C GLY A 229 23.65 7.04 -70.97
N ARG A 230 24.39 7.47 -69.94
CA ARG A 230 25.41 8.53 -70.07
C ARG A 230 26.54 8.14 -71.01
N ALA A 231 26.97 6.88 -71.04
CA ALA A 231 27.98 6.41 -71.99
C ALA A 231 27.46 6.47 -73.44
N HIS A 232 26.17 6.18 -73.65
CA HIS A 232 25.55 6.28 -74.97
C HIS A 232 25.34 7.73 -75.40
N GLU A 233 24.85 8.58 -74.50
CA GLU A 233 24.70 10.03 -74.73
C GLU A 233 26.05 10.70 -74.98
N ALA A 234 27.09 10.35 -74.22
CA ALA A 234 28.44 10.87 -74.44
C ALA A 234 29.02 10.42 -75.79
N LYS A 235 28.71 9.21 -76.27
CA LYS A 235 29.10 8.77 -77.62
C LYS A 235 28.41 9.61 -78.70
N LEU A 236 27.09 9.77 -78.61
CA LEU A 236 26.32 10.58 -79.57
C LEU A 236 26.74 12.06 -79.53
N ASN A 237 26.95 12.62 -78.33
CA ASN A 237 27.40 13.99 -78.15
C ASN A 237 28.86 14.19 -78.57
N ALA A 238 29.75 13.23 -78.35
CA ALA A 238 31.12 13.31 -78.83
C ALA A 238 31.19 13.28 -80.35
N GLU A 239 30.31 12.52 -81.01
CA GLU A 239 30.21 12.47 -82.47
C GLU A 239 29.65 13.77 -83.05
N LEU A 240 28.58 14.32 -82.46
CA LEU A 240 28.05 15.63 -82.83
C LEU A 240 29.04 16.77 -82.56
N ASN A 241 29.69 16.75 -81.40
CA ASN A 241 30.67 17.76 -81.04
C ASN A 241 31.91 17.65 -81.93
N ARG A 242 32.38 16.45 -82.28
CA ARG A 242 33.51 16.27 -83.21
C ARG A 242 33.20 16.88 -84.58
N ASN A 243 31.98 16.68 -85.10
CA ASN A 243 31.56 17.25 -86.37
C ASN A 243 31.46 18.78 -86.29
N MET A 244 30.83 19.30 -85.24
CA MET A 244 30.76 20.73 -84.99
C MET A 244 32.14 21.36 -84.76
N LEU A 245 33.06 20.69 -84.08
CA LEU A 245 34.43 21.17 -83.83
C LEU A 245 35.28 21.11 -85.09
N LEU A 246 35.03 20.17 -86.01
CA LEU A 246 35.64 20.19 -87.34
C LEU A 246 35.15 21.38 -88.16
N ASP A 247 33.84 21.65 -88.15
CA ASP A 247 33.26 22.82 -88.84
C ASP A 247 33.73 24.13 -88.20
N GLN A 248 33.78 24.19 -86.87
CA GLN A 248 34.32 25.32 -86.14
C GLN A 248 35.81 25.46 -86.36
N MET A 249 36.62 24.40 -86.35
CA MET A 249 38.06 24.49 -86.64
C MET A 249 38.30 25.01 -88.06
N ASN A 250 37.47 24.65 -89.02
CA ASN A 250 37.59 25.19 -90.37
C ASN A 250 37.23 26.69 -90.40
N GLY A 251 36.12 27.09 -89.77
CA GLY A 251 35.74 28.51 -89.67
C GLY A 251 36.62 29.35 -88.73
N GLU A 252 37.23 28.73 -87.72
CA GLU A 252 38.11 29.37 -86.74
C GLU A 252 39.54 29.43 -87.26
N LYS A 253 40.03 28.49 -88.07
CA LYS A 253 41.30 28.68 -88.78
C LYS A 253 41.26 29.92 -89.63
N GLU A 254 40.15 30.18 -90.32
CA GLU A 254 39.97 31.41 -91.11
C GLU A 254 39.95 32.66 -90.23
N LYS A 255 39.24 32.62 -89.08
CA LYS A 255 39.21 33.72 -88.12
C LYS A 255 40.52 33.92 -87.38
N TRP A 256 41.24 32.87 -87.00
CA TRP A 256 42.55 32.94 -86.35
C TRP A 256 43.62 33.38 -87.33
N LEU A 257 43.57 33.00 -88.61
CA LEU A 257 44.43 33.57 -89.62
C LEU A 257 44.18 35.09 -89.77
N ALA A 258 42.91 35.52 -89.75
CA ALA A 258 42.57 36.94 -89.75
C ALA A 258 42.95 37.66 -88.43
N ALA A 259 42.73 37.02 -87.28
CA ALA A 259 43.00 37.55 -85.95
C ALA A 259 44.51 37.61 -85.66
N ILE A 260 45.29 36.60 -86.05
CA ILE A 260 46.76 36.62 -85.95
C ILE A 260 47.30 37.75 -86.81
N ASN A 261 46.84 37.91 -88.05
CA ASN A 261 47.35 38.98 -88.92
C ASN A 261 47.01 40.39 -88.37
N THR A 262 45.81 40.56 -87.79
CA THR A 262 45.39 41.83 -87.18
C THR A 262 46.01 42.11 -85.81
N THR A 263 46.13 41.09 -84.94
CA THR A 263 46.77 41.22 -83.62
C THR A 263 48.28 41.38 -83.72
N PHE A 264 48.95 40.72 -84.67
CA PHE A 264 50.38 40.94 -84.92
C PHE A 264 50.64 42.40 -85.36
N SER A 265 49.76 42.94 -86.19
CA SER A 265 49.79 44.36 -86.60
C SER A 265 49.58 45.33 -85.41
N HIS A 266 48.75 44.95 -84.42
CA HIS A 266 48.47 45.80 -83.25
C HIS A 266 49.52 45.66 -82.13
N ILE A 267 50.13 44.49 -81.97
CA ILE A 267 51.17 44.22 -80.97
C ILE A 267 52.50 44.88 -81.37
N GLU A 268 52.85 44.87 -82.66
CA GLU A 268 54.06 45.54 -83.16
C GLU A 268 54.00 47.08 -82.98
N GLY A 269 52.81 47.67 -83.17
CA GLY A 269 52.58 49.10 -82.89
C GLY A 269 52.46 49.44 -81.40
N GLY A 270 51.85 48.55 -80.59
CA GLY A 270 51.65 48.73 -79.15
C GLY A 270 52.93 48.62 -78.32
N ILE A 271 53.80 47.65 -78.62
CA ILE A 271 55.04 47.45 -77.87
C ILE A 271 56.04 48.58 -78.16
N ARG A 272 56.12 49.07 -79.41
CA ARG A 272 56.93 50.26 -79.74
C ARG A 272 56.45 51.50 -79.01
N THR A 273 55.14 51.73 -78.94
CA THR A 273 54.58 52.90 -78.23
C THR A 273 54.73 52.81 -76.72
N LEU A 274 54.68 51.60 -76.13
CA LEU A 274 54.95 51.37 -74.70
C LEU A 274 56.42 51.56 -74.32
N LEU A 275 57.36 51.24 -75.21
CA LEU A 275 58.81 51.44 -74.97
C LEU A 275 59.25 52.91 -75.16
N THR A 276 58.53 53.69 -75.95
CA THR A 276 58.90 55.09 -76.24
C THR A 276 58.29 56.08 -75.24
N ASP A 277 57.10 55.80 -74.69
CA ASP A 277 56.40 56.68 -73.73
C ASP A 277 56.56 56.22 -72.27
N ARG A 278 57.36 56.96 -71.49
CA ARG A 278 57.60 56.68 -70.07
C ARG A 278 56.32 56.67 -69.23
N ASN A 279 55.35 57.53 -69.54
CA ASN A 279 54.10 57.61 -68.79
C ASN A 279 53.20 56.39 -69.01
N LYS A 280 53.16 55.84 -70.24
CA LYS A 280 52.35 54.65 -70.56
C LYS A 280 52.98 53.38 -70.01
N LEU A 281 54.32 53.30 -69.97
CA LEU A 281 55.04 52.22 -69.32
C LEU A 281 54.72 52.16 -67.82
N VAL A 282 54.82 53.29 -67.11
CA VAL A 282 54.51 53.35 -65.67
C VAL A 282 53.07 52.94 -65.39
N MET A 283 52.10 53.40 -66.20
CA MET A 283 50.71 53.01 -66.04
C MET A 283 50.46 51.52 -66.31
N THR A 284 51.17 50.92 -67.26
CA THR A 284 51.05 49.48 -67.57
C THR A 284 51.67 48.62 -66.48
N VAL A 285 52.88 48.97 -66.01
CA VAL A 285 53.53 48.28 -64.90
C VAL A 285 52.74 48.45 -63.60
N GLY A 286 52.21 49.66 -63.36
CA GLY A 286 51.32 49.94 -62.24
C GLY A 286 50.02 49.13 -62.30
N GLY A 287 49.40 49.05 -63.48
CA GLY A 287 48.20 48.25 -63.70
C GLY A 287 48.43 46.76 -63.48
N ALA A 288 49.51 46.20 -64.03
CA ALA A 288 49.87 44.80 -63.84
C ALA A 288 50.16 44.47 -62.36
N THR A 289 50.86 45.36 -61.67
CA THR A 289 51.19 45.19 -60.25
C THR A 289 49.93 45.31 -59.38
N ALA A 290 49.03 46.24 -59.68
CA ALA A 290 47.77 46.40 -58.97
C ALA A 290 46.86 45.15 -59.11
N VAL A 291 46.82 44.54 -60.29
CA VAL A 291 46.07 43.30 -60.52
C VAL A 291 46.69 42.14 -59.72
N ALA A 292 48.01 41.99 -59.77
CA ALA A 292 48.71 40.95 -59.00
C ALA A 292 48.48 41.14 -57.48
N ALA A 293 48.59 42.37 -56.99
CA ALA A 293 48.31 42.71 -55.60
C ALA A 293 46.83 42.47 -55.21
N GLY A 294 45.88 42.78 -56.10
CA GLY A 294 44.46 42.53 -55.88
C GLY A 294 44.12 41.05 -55.75
N VAL A 295 44.70 40.20 -56.61
CA VAL A 295 44.53 38.74 -56.53
C VAL A 295 45.15 38.19 -55.24
N TYR A 296 46.33 38.68 -54.84
CA TYR A 296 47.02 38.20 -53.64
C TYR A 296 46.31 38.63 -52.34
N THR A 297 45.88 39.89 -52.24
CA THR A 297 45.17 40.41 -51.08
C THR A 297 43.81 39.74 -50.89
N THR A 298 43.08 39.45 -51.97
CA THR A 298 41.79 38.75 -51.91
C THR A 298 41.95 37.29 -51.49
N ARG A 299 42.96 36.60 -52.03
CA ARG A 299 43.24 35.20 -51.71
C ARG A 299 43.60 35.02 -50.24
N GLU A 300 44.40 35.92 -49.67
CA GLU A 300 44.83 35.80 -48.28
C GLU A 300 43.84 36.44 -47.29
N GLY A 301 43.16 37.53 -47.68
CA GLY A 301 42.11 38.17 -46.87
C GLY A 301 40.89 37.28 -46.64
N SER A 302 40.48 36.52 -47.66
CA SER A 302 39.35 35.57 -47.52
C SER A 302 39.64 34.43 -46.53
N ARG A 303 40.89 33.94 -46.44
CA ARG A 303 41.29 32.91 -45.47
C ARG A 303 41.18 33.38 -44.03
N VAL A 304 41.58 34.62 -43.74
CA VAL A 304 41.52 35.18 -42.38
C VAL A 304 40.07 35.39 -41.94
N ILE A 305 39.22 35.90 -42.84
CA ILE A 305 37.79 36.13 -42.55
C ILE A 305 37.07 34.79 -42.30
N TRP A 306 37.41 33.75 -43.07
CA TRP A 306 36.83 32.40 -42.89
C TRP A 306 37.09 31.84 -41.48
N GLY A 307 38.28 32.05 -40.91
CA GLY A 307 38.60 31.63 -39.54
C GLY A 307 37.76 32.33 -38.47
N TYR A 308 37.42 33.60 -38.68
CA TYR A 308 36.57 34.38 -37.75
C TYR A 308 35.10 33.95 -37.82
N VAL A 309 34.60 33.73 -39.04
CA VAL A 309 33.23 33.25 -39.29
C VAL A 309 33.02 31.85 -38.73
N ASN A 310 34.00 30.95 -38.87
CA ASN A 310 33.93 29.61 -38.32
C ASN A 310 33.90 29.60 -36.78
N ARG A 311 34.58 30.56 -36.13
CA ARG A 311 34.52 30.76 -34.67
C ARG A 311 33.18 31.33 -34.19
N LEU A 312 32.47 32.06 -35.05
CA LEU A 312 31.17 32.64 -34.75
C LEU A 312 30.02 31.64 -34.97
N LEU A 313 30.17 30.70 -35.91
CA LEU A 313 29.14 29.72 -36.29
C LEU A 313 29.33 28.33 -35.65
N GLY A 314 30.49 28.07 -35.02
CA GLY A 314 30.88 26.74 -34.53
C GLY A 314 30.38 26.34 -33.12
N GLN A 315 29.38 27.02 -32.53
CA GLN A 315 28.82 26.60 -31.24
C GLN A 315 27.33 26.26 -31.34
N PRO A 316 26.90 25.00 -31.04
CA PRO A 316 25.50 24.73 -30.77
C PRO A 316 25.09 25.39 -29.44
N SER A 317 24.07 26.23 -29.51
CA SER A 317 23.51 27.01 -28.40
C SER A 317 22.73 26.13 -27.42
N LEU A 318 23.45 25.38 -26.57
CA LEU A 318 22.86 24.75 -25.40
C LEU A 318 23.10 25.60 -24.16
N ILE A 319 21.99 26.20 -23.74
CA ILE A 319 21.69 26.83 -22.45
C ILE A 319 22.53 26.21 -21.32
N ARG A 320 23.58 26.92 -20.94
CA ARG A 320 24.13 26.87 -19.61
C ARG A 320 24.67 28.25 -19.26
N GLU A 321 23.88 28.95 -18.46
CA GLU A 321 24.33 30.10 -17.71
C GLU A 321 25.55 29.68 -16.86
N SER A 322 26.65 30.38 -17.13
CA SER A 322 27.97 30.38 -16.49
C SER A 322 28.95 29.21 -16.76
N SER A 323 29.96 29.50 -17.59
CA SER A 323 31.30 29.64 -17.02
C SER A 323 31.98 30.80 -17.73
N ILE A 324 32.34 31.83 -16.97
CA ILE A 324 33.09 32.97 -17.47
C ILE A 324 34.35 32.42 -18.15
N ALA A 325 34.50 32.63 -19.46
CA ALA A 325 35.77 32.37 -20.13
C ALA A 325 36.74 33.44 -19.61
N ARG A 326 37.58 33.03 -18.66
CA ARG A 326 38.66 33.83 -18.13
C ARG A 326 39.66 34.05 -19.27
N PHE A 327 39.56 35.21 -19.93
CA PHE A 327 40.47 35.61 -21.01
C PHE A 327 41.87 35.83 -20.42
N PRO A 328 42.94 35.23 -20.97
CA PRO A 328 44.32 35.49 -20.53
C PRO A 328 44.81 36.94 -20.75
N GLY A 329 44.00 37.79 -21.39
CA GLY A 329 44.33 39.19 -21.69
C GLY A 329 43.47 40.24 -20.96
N SER A 330 42.52 39.85 -20.09
CA SER A 330 41.65 40.82 -19.42
C SER A 330 42.30 41.54 -18.22
N GLU A 331 43.44 41.07 -17.71
CA GLU A 331 44.17 41.74 -16.62
C GLU A 331 44.88 43.04 -17.06
N MET A 332 45.34 43.14 -18.32
CA MET A 332 45.98 44.35 -18.82
C MET A 332 45.01 45.52 -19.03
N LEU A 333 43.72 45.24 -19.29
CA LEU A 333 42.70 46.26 -19.48
C LEU A 333 42.05 46.73 -18.17
N SER A 334 42.16 45.96 -17.07
CA SER A 334 41.69 46.38 -15.74
C SER A 334 42.65 47.33 -15.03
N LEU A 335 43.96 47.28 -15.32
CA LEU A 335 44.95 48.18 -14.70
C LEU A 335 44.80 49.63 -15.18
N ALA A 336 44.35 49.83 -16.42
CA ALA A 336 44.16 51.16 -17.00
C ALA A 336 42.83 51.84 -16.60
N LYS A 337 41.83 51.06 -16.15
CA LYS A 337 40.51 51.60 -15.78
C LYS A 337 40.39 52.05 -14.32
N ASN A 338 41.28 51.60 -13.42
CA ASN A 338 41.20 51.88 -11.98
C ASN A 338 41.81 53.21 -11.53
N LYS A 339 42.24 54.09 -12.44
CA LYS A 339 42.83 55.40 -12.08
C LYS A 339 41.87 56.59 -12.21
N VAL A 340 40.61 56.37 -12.59
CA VAL A 340 39.69 57.48 -12.97
C VAL A 340 38.32 57.45 -12.26
N LEU A 341 37.93 56.39 -11.54
CA LEU A 341 36.70 56.43 -10.72
C LEU A 341 36.98 56.24 -9.23
N ASN A 342 37.04 57.39 -8.59
CA ASN A 342 37.09 57.64 -7.17
C ASN A 342 35.85 57.13 -6.41
N TYR A 343 36.08 56.71 -5.16
CA TYR A 343 35.33 57.11 -3.97
C TYR A 343 33.79 56.98 -4.01
N SER A 344 33.27 55.87 -3.49
CA SER A 344 32.17 55.86 -2.50
C SER A 344 31.77 54.42 -2.16
N THR A 345 31.80 54.15 -0.86
CA THR A 345 30.86 53.32 -0.08
C THR A 345 29.94 52.35 -0.82
N GLY A 346 29.98 51.08 -0.41
CA GLY A 346 28.85 50.20 -0.64
C GLY A 346 29.15 48.73 -0.37
N SER A 347 29.27 48.37 0.91
CA SER A 347 29.20 46.98 1.38
C SER A 347 27.94 46.30 0.82
N SER A 348 28.07 45.46 -0.21
CA SER A 348 26.97 44.60 -0.64
C SER A 348 26.95 43.33 0.22
N GLN A 349 26.41 43.53 1.41
CA GLN A 349 25.80 42.51 2.27
C GLN A 349 25.05 41.49 1.41
N GLY A 350 25.36 40.21 1.57
CA GLY A 350 24.69 39.11 0.89
C GLY A 350 23.18 39.16 1.12
N LYS A 351 22.44 39.68 0.15
CA LYS A 351 20.98 39.74 0.21
C LYS A 351 20.39 38.37 -0.11
N ASN A 352 19.59 37.89 0.83
CA ASN A 352 18.87 36.63 0.83
C ASN A 352 18.07 36.40 -0.47
N GLY A 353 18.54 35.51 -1.34
CA GLY A 353 17.91 35.17 -2.62
C GLY A 353 16.53 34.51 -2.53
N LEU A 354 16.08 34.16 -1.31
CA LEU A 354 14.73 33.64 -1.05
C LEU A 354 13.64 34.73 -0.97
N ALA A 355 13.99 36.02 -0.96
CA ALA A 355 13.03 37.12 -0.89
C ALA A 355 12.24 37.32 -2.20
N ASN A 356 12.76 36.84 -3.34
CA ASN A 356 12.08 36.94 -4.64
C ASN A 356 11.00 35.89 -4.86
N ILE A 357 10.78 34.98 -3.90
CA ILE A 357 9.82 33.89 -4.05
C ILE A 357 8.79 33.98 -2.92
N ILE A 358 7.56 34.37 -3.27
CA ILE A 358 6.45 34.47 -2.33
C ILE A 358 5.98 33.06 -2.00
N LEU A 359 6.50 32.50 -0.91
CA LEU A 359 6.13 31.19 -0.39
C LEU A 359 5.39 31.32 0.94
N HIS A 360 4.52 30.34 1.21
CA HIS A 360 3.99 30.16 2.55
C HIS A 360 5.15 29.89 3.53
N PRO A 361 5.20 30.54 4.72
CA PRO A 361 6.35 30.53 5.61
C PRO A 361 6.80 29.12 6.01
N SER A 362 5.89 28.16 6.13
CA SER A 362 6.24 26.76 6.42
C SER A 362 7.01 26.06 5.29
N LEU A 363 6.76 26.42 4.03
CA LEU A 363 7.46 25.87 2.88
C LEU A 363 8.85 26.50 2.73
N GLN A 364 8.97 27.79 3.05
CA GLN A 364 10.23 28.51 3.08
C GLN A 364 11.23 27.90 4.06
N SER A 365 10.81 27.61 5.31
CA SER A 365 11.68 26.96 6.29
C SER A 365 12.14 25.57 5.86
N ARG A 366 11.26 24.78 5.22
CA ARG A 366 11.61 23.45 4.68
C ARG A 366 12.65 23.54 3.56
N ILE A 367 12.49 24.48 2.63
CA ILE A 367 13.42 24.71 1.53
C ILE A 367 14.78 25.20 2.05
N GLU A 368 14.79 26.05 3.07
CA GLU A 368 16.01 26.51 3.71
C GLU A 368 16.77 25.37 4.41
N HIS A 369 16.06 24.51 5.14
CA HIS A 369 16.66 23.32 5.75
C HIS A 369 17.22 22.38 4.69
N LEU A 370 16.52 22.18 3.57
CA LEU A 370 17.00 21.37 2.46
C LEU A 370 18.23 21.98 1.78
N ALA A 371 18.26 23.29 1.57
CA ALA A 371 19.41 23.98 1.00
C ALA A 371 20.65 23.84 1.91
N ARG A 372 20.47 23.98 3.23
CA ARG A 372 21.55 23.81 4.22
C ARG A 372 22.03 22.36 4.31
N ALA A 373 21.12 21.40 4.27
CA ALA A 373 21.46 19.97 4.22
C ALA A 373 22.25 19.65 2.94
N THR A 374 21.84 20.19 1.80
CA THR A 374 22.51 19.99 0.50
C THR A 374 23.93 20.59 0.48
N ALA A 375 24.09 21.79 1.06
CA ALA A 375 25.41 22.41 1.24
C ALA A 375 26.33 21.54 2.11
N ASN A 376 25.81 21.02 3.23
CA ASN A 376 26.56 20.12 4.10
C ASN A 376 26.88 18.78 3.43
N THR A 377 25.96 18.20 2.62
CA THR A 377 26.27 16.97 1.87
C THR A 377 27.39 17.18 0.86
N LYS A 378 27.46 18.35 0.23
CA LYS A 378 28.56 18.72 -0.67
C LYS A 378 29.88 18.86 0.11
N ALA A 379 29.85 19.54 1.26
CA ALA A 379 31.03 19.74 2.11
C ALA A 379 31.59 18.41 2.67
N HIS A 380 30.71 17.47 3.05
CA HIS A 380 31.08 16.18 3.61
C HIS A 380 31.12 15.02 2.59
N GLN A 381 31.04 15.33 1.29
CA GLN A 381 31.04 14.33 0.19
C GLN A 381 30.01 13.19 0.39
N ALA A 382 28.87 13.50 0.99
CA ALA A 382 27.81 12.53 1.22
C ALA A 382 26.95 12.34 -0.05
N PRO A 383 26.33 11.17 -0.26
CA PRO A 383 25.46 10.93 -1.42
C PRO A 383 24.29 11.92 -1.48
N PHE A 384 24.05 12.49 -2.67
CA PHE A 384 22.92 13.41 -2.91
C PHE A 384 21.59 12.65 -2.97
N ARG A 385 20.54 13.29 -2.43
CA ARG A 385 19.17 12.79 -2.53
C ARG A 385 18.43 13.53 -3.65
N ASN A 386 17.65 12.79 -4.42
CA ASN A 386 16.83 13.36 -5.49
C ASN A 386 15.63 14.11 -4.89
N MET A 387 15.33 15.30 -5.43
CA MET A 387 14.21 16.13 -5.03
C MET A 387 13.28 16.36 -6.21
N MET A 388 11.98 16.10 -6.04
CA MET A 388 10.95 16.33 -7.05
C MET A 388 10.02 17.45 -6.61
N PHE A 389 9.95 18.52 -7.40
CA PHE A 389 8.99 19.61 -7.19
C PHE A 389 7.75 19.36 -8.06
N TYR A 390 6.58 19.21 -7.45
CA TYR A 390 5.32 18.92 -8.15
C TYR A 390 4.25 20.02 -7.95
N GLY A 391 3.32 20.14 -8.90
CA GLY A 391 2.15 21.02 -8.83
C GLY A 391 1.74 21.58 -10.21
N PRO A 392 0.76 22.51 -10.27
CA PRO A 392 0.30 23.15 -11.51
C PRO A 392 1.40 23.94 -12.26
N PRO A 393 1.34 24.09 -13.59
CA PRO A 393 2.27 24.93 -14.33
C PRO A 393 2.17 26.39 -13.86
N GLY A 394 3.28 27.13 -13.85
CA GLY A 394 3.32 28.54 -13.41
C GLY A 394 3.55 28.78 -11.91
N THR A 395 3.58 27.75 -11.06
CA THR A 395 3.76 27.91 -9.59
C THR A 395 5.23 28.05 -9.14
N GLY A 396 6.14 28.46 -10.03
CA GLY A 396 7.53 28.76 -9.64
C GLY A 396 8.42 27.57 -9.22
N LYS A 397 8.05 26.31 -9.50
CA LYS A 397 8.84 25.11 -9.13
C LYS A 397 10.30 25.16 -9.60
N THR A 398 10.50 25.51 -10.86
CA THR A 398 11.82 25.63 -11.48
C THR A 398 12.62 26.79 -10.90
N MET A 399 11.94 27.87 -10.48
CA MET A 399 12.53 29.02 -9.82
C MET A 399 13.05 28.65 -8.42
N VAL A 400 12.27 27.89 -7.65
CA VAL A 400 12.67 27.35 -6.34
C VAL A 400 13.87 26.41 -6.47
N ALA A 401 13.85 25.50 -7.43
CA ALA A 401 14.96 24.58 -7.69
C ALA A 401 16.27 25.32 -8.02
N ARG A 402 16.18 26.37 -8.85
CA ARG A 402 17.32 27.22 -9.22
C ARG A 402 17.91 27.94 -8.01
N GLU A 403 17.06 28.42 -7.11
CA GLU A 403 17.50 29.17 -5.94
C GLU A 403 18.14 28.26 -4.87
N ILE A 404 17.62 27.05 -4.67
CA ILE A 404 18.26 26.02 -3.83
C ILE A 404 19.65 25.68 -4.38
N ALA A 405 19.78 25.49 -5.69
CA ALA A 405 21.07 25.20 -6.32
C ALA A 405 22.09 26.31 -6.07
N ARG A 406 21.69 27.58 -6.23
CA ARG A 406 22.54 28.74 -5.92
C ARG A 406 22.96 28.75 -4.45
N LYS A 407 22.02 28.63 -3.51
CA LYS A 407 22.32 28.66 -2.07
C LYS A 407 23.19 27.48 -1.60
N SER A 408 23.08 26.32 -2.26
CA SER A 408 23.88 25.12 -1.94
C SER A 408 25.29 25.12 -2.52
N VAL A 409 25.55 25.89 -3.57
CA VAL A 409 26.84 25.92 -4.27
C VAL A 409 27.71 27.10 -3.82
N LEU A 410 27.10 28.19 -3.34
CA LEU A 410 27.74 29.49 -3.10
C LEU A 410 28.15 29.72 -1.63
N HIS A 411 28.38 28.65 -0.87
CA HIS A 411 28.93 28.70 0.49
C HIS A 411 30.11 27.74 0.64
#